data_AF-A0A7Z8L4Z8-F1
#
_entry.id   AF-A0A7Z8L4Z8-F1
#
_cell.length_a   1.000
_cell.length_b   1.000
_cell.length_c   1.000
_cell.angle_alpha   90.00
_cell.angle_beta   90.00
_cell.angle_gamma   90.00
#
_symmetry.space_group_name_H-M   'P 1'
#
loop_
_entity.id
_entity.type
_entity.pdbx_description
1 polymer ?
#
loop_
_entity_poly.entity_id
_entity_poly.type
_entity_poly.pdbx_seq_one_letter_code
_entity_poly.pdbx_strand_id
1 'polypeptide(L)'
;MSNQSPLIIAVDGPAGAGKSTVVKQLARGLGLLYLDTGAMYRAATVGLLASTIDPNDAPAIAAWCSQRAIDFDNHGQVRLDGAVVDPAVLRSPATTREIWRIADNPSCRAHLVALQQAIVRGRDAALEGRDATTVICPDATLKVYLDASPEERARRRLAEWQAGGQPAPEFDTLVAELRERDRRDMERESGALTRSDEAVFILTDGLSVEEVVAQIMALAIQRRPLGLEALVADQVIVGRSRAPGYVRVAQGSIAIPPAPWQLGLTNPSPDRLPGATVDLARNHGGRQAGVLCQGQAVLVLAGRGEDPSYLLAMPLLPQSWYVIEPGTWHAVFQVPGTI
;
A
#
# COMPACT_ATOMS: atom_id res chain seq x y z
N MET A 1 23.04 17.85 6.87
CA MET A 1 21.80 17.46 6.15
C MET A 1 22.10 16.12 5.50
N SER A 2 21.46 15.04 5.93
CA SER A 2 21.72 13.71 5.37
C SER A 2 21.27 13.69 3.91
N ASN A 3 22.21 13.34 3.03
CA ASN A 3 22.04 13.26 1.57
C ASN A 3 21.26 12.00 1.18
N GLN A 4 20.05 11.82 1.71
CA GLN A 4 19.22 10.64 1.43
C GLN A 4 18.04 11.01 0.54
N SER A 5 17.87 10.27 -0.56
CA SER A 5 16.71 10.37 -1.43
C SER A 5 15.41 10.12 -0.63
N PRO A 6 14.32 10.83 -0.95
CA PRO A 6 13.03 10.62 -0.27
C PRO A 6 12.51 9.19 -0.48
N LEU A 7 11.86 8.64 0.54
CA LEU A 7 11.10 7.39 0.45
C LEU A 7 9.80 7.66 -0.27
N ILE A 8 9.70 7.17 -1.51
CA ILE A 8 8.46 7.22 -2.29
C ILE A 8 7.90 5.80 -2.45
N ILE A 9 6.67 5.59 -1.99
CA ILE A 9 5.91 4.35 -2.19
C ILE A 9 4.80 4.64 -3.20
N ALA A 10 4.92 4.08 -4.40
CA ALA A 10 3.92 4.21 -5.45
C ALA A 10 3.09 2.93 -5.56
N VAL A 11 1.76 3.06 -5.54
CA VAL A 11 0.83 1.93 -5.58
C VAL A 11 -0.17 2.09 -6.71
N ASP A 12 -0.07 1.23 -7.71
CA ASP A 12 -1.02 1.13 -8.81
C ASP A 12 -1.93 -0.10 -8.66
N GLY A 13 -2.98 -0.16 -9.47
CA GLY A 13 -3.92 -1.28 -9.48
C GLY A 13 -5.32 -0.89 -9.95
N PRO A 14 -6.21 -1.86 -10.21
CA PRO A 14 -7.56 -1.58 -10.66
C PRO A 14 -8.42 -0.92 -9.57
N ALA A 15 -9.57 -0.39 -9.97
CA ALA A 15 -10.51 0.18 -9.03
C ALA A 15 -11.10 -0.93 -8.14
N GLY A 16 -11.25 -0.67 -6.84
CA GLY A 16 -11.76 -1.66 -5.88
C GLY A 16 -10.71 -2.60 -5.29
N ALA A 17 -9.44 -2.54 -5.72
CA ALA A 17 -8.34 -3.35 -5.16
C ALA A 17 -7.91 -2.96 -3.73
N GLY A 18 -8.60 -2.01 -3.08
CA GLY A 18 -8.27 -1.57 -1.71
C GLY A 18 -7.15 -0.53 -1.58
N LYS A 19 -6.61 -0.03 -2.70
CA LYS A 19 -5.49 0.93 -2.74
C LYS A 19 -5.66 2.11 -1.76
N SER A 20 -6.78 2.84 -1.82
CA SER A 20 -6.94 4.05 -1.01
C SER A 20 -6.85 3.78 0.47
N THR A 21 -7.48 2.70 0.93
CA THR A 21 -7.45 2.29 2.33
C THR A 21 -6.03 1.90 2.74
N VAL A 22 -5.38 1.05 1.94
CA VAL A 22 -4.03 0.56 2.21
C VAL A 22 -3.00 1.69 2.21
N VAL A 23 -2.96 2.52 1.17
CA VAL A 23 -1.97 3.60 1.04
C VAL A 23 -2.18 4.67 2.09
N LYS A 24 -3.43 5.01 2.42
CA LYS A 24 -3.72 5.97 3.50
C LYS A 24 -3.26 5.45 4.86
N GLN A 25 -3.49 4.18 5.17
CA GLN A 25 -3.05 3.57 6.42
C GLN A 25 -1.52 3.45 6.48
N LEU A 26 -0.89 3.05 5.37
CA LEU A 26 0.56 3.00 5.21
C LEU A 26 1.20 4.37 5.43
N ALA A 27 0.68 5.41 4.77
CA ALA A 27 1.19 6.77 4.88
C ALA A 27 1.11 7.27 6.32
N ARG A 28 -0.03 7.04 6.99
CA ARG A 28 -0.22 7.39 8.40
C ARG A 28 0.77 6.65 9.31
N GLY A 29 0.96 5.35 9.10
CA GLY A 29 1.86 4.52 9.91
C GLY A 29 3.33 4.88 9.77
N LEU A 30 3.75 5.35 8.58
CA LEU A 30 5.12 5.71 8.26
C LEU A 30 5.39 7.23 8.29
N GLY A 31 4.40 8.06 8.64
CA GLY A 31 4.53 9.51 8.63
C GLY A 31 4.77 10.12 7.24
N LEU A 32 4.31 9.45 6.18
CA LEU A 32 4.49 9.87 4.79
C LEU A 32 3.37 10.82 4.36
N LEU A 33 3.68 11.71 3.41
CA LEU A 33 2.66 12.43 2.67
C LEU A 33 1.78 11.45 1.90
N TYR A 34 0.47 11.45 2.15
CA TYR A 34 -0.49 10.68 1.34
C TYR A 34 -0.98 11.51 0.15
N LEU A 35 -0.93 10.92 -1.05
CA LEU A 35 -1.43 11.53 -2.27
C LEU A 35 -2.41 10.59 -3.01
N ASP A 36 -3.71 10.92 -2.94
CA ASP A 36 -4.76 10.33 -3.77
C ASP A 36 -4.76 11.03 -5.13
N THR A 37 -4.05 10.49 -6.11
CA THR A 37 -3.97 11.10 -7.45
C THR A 37 -5.35 11.17 -8.10
N GLY A 38 -6.22 10.18 -7.82
CA GLY A 38 -7.59 10.12 -8.32
C GLY A 38 -8.48 11.27 -7.80
N ALA A 39 -8.25 11.71 -6.56
CA ALA A 39 -8.93 12.89 -6.01
C ALA A 39 -8.61 14.16 -6.79
N MET A 40 -7.39 14.32 -7.32
CA MET A 40 -7.02 15.48 -8.14
C MET A 40 -7.78 15.50 -9.47
N TYR A 41 -7.87 14.35 -10.15
CA TYR A 41 -8.67 14.22 -11.38
C TYR A 41 -10.14 14.54 -11.10
N ARG A 42 -10.70 14.02 -10.00
CA ARG A 42 -12.08 14.30 -9.58
C ARG A 42 -12.31 15.77 -9.24
N ALA A 43 -11.36 16.43 -8.57
CA ALA A 43 -11.44 17.84 -8.24
C ALA A 43 -11.49 18.70 -9.52
N ALA A 44 -10.61 18.40 -10.49
CA ALA A 44 -10.65 19.05 -11.81
C ALA A 44 -12.00 18.80 -12.51
N THR A 45 -12.55 17.59 -12.45
CA THR A 45 -13.87 17.28 -13.03
C THR A 45 -14.99 18.06 -12.34
N VAL A 46 -14.98 18.18 -11.01
CA VAL A 46 -15.96 18.98 -10.26
C VAL A 46 -15.90 20.44 -10.69
N GLY A 47 -14.69 21.01 -10.79
CA GLY A 47 -14.52 22.39 -11.26
C GLY A 47 -14.98 22.58 -12.71
N LEU A 48 -14.72 21.60 -13.59
CA LEU A 48 -15.18 21.64 -14.97
C LEU A 48 -16.72 21.65 -15.05
N LEU A 49 -17.38 20.78 -14.29
CA LEU A 49 -18.85 20.69 -14.27
C LEU A 49 -19.52 21.94 -13.67
N ALA A 50 -18.81 22.67 -12.83
CA ALA A 50 -19.25 23.95 -12.28
C ALA A 50 -18.94 25.16 -13.20
N SER A 51 -18.17 24.95 -14.27
CA SER A 51 -17.76 26.00 -15.21
C SER A 51 -18.79 26.18 -16.35
N THR A 52 -18.60 27.23 -17.15
CA THR A 52 -19.39 27.47 -18.37
C THR A 52 -18.75 26.85 -19.62
N ILE A 53 -17.70 26.04 -19.47
CA ILE A 53 -16.99 25.39 -20.59
C ILE A 53 -17.87 24.28 -21.17
N ASP A 54 -17.93 24.17 -22.50
CA ASP A 54 -18.58 23.03 -23.14
C ASP A 54 -17.82 21.75 -22.76
N PRO A 55 -18.47 20.77 -22.10
CA PRO A 55 -17.81 19.55 -21.68
C PRO A 55 -17.33 18.67 -22.85
N ASN A 56 -17.69 18.98 -24.09
CA ASN A 56 -17.23 18.27 -25.29
C ASN A 56 -16.09 18.99 -26.02
N ASP A 57 -15.70 20.20 -25.59
CA ASP A 57 -14.58 20.95 -26.17
C ASP A 57 -13.27 20.60 -25.44
N ALA A 58 -12.59 19.56 -25.93
CA ALA A 58 -11.34 19.08 -25.32
C ALA A 58 -10.23 20.15 -25.24
N PRO A 59 -10.00 20.99 -26.27
CA PRO A 59 -9.10 22.15 -26.17
C PRO A 59 -9.48 23.14 -25.06
N ALA A 60 -10.76 23.52 -24.96
CA ALA A 60 -11.21 24.47 -23.92
C ALA A 60 -11.06 23.89 -22.52
N ILE A 61 -11.36 22.59 -22.34
CA ILE A 61 -11.14 21.86 -21.08
C ILE A 61 -9.66 21.88 -20.69
N ALA A 62 -8.76 21.62 -21.63
CA ALA A 62 -7.32 21.65 -21.39
C ALA A 62 -6.83 23.04 -20.97
N ALA A 63 -7.26 24.09 -21.67
CA ALA A 63 -6.94 25.46 -21.34
C ALA A 63 -7.44 25.84 -19.93
N TRP A 64 -8.68 25.48 -19.60
CA TRP A 64 -9.26 25.69 -18.28
C TRP A 64 -8.46 24.97 -17.19
N CYS A 65 -8.16 23.67 -17.38
CA CYS A 65 -7.46 22.82 -16.42
C CYS A 65 -6.04 23.33 -16.15
N SER A 66 -5.31 23.75 -17.18
CA SER A 66 -3.93 24.26 -17.07
C SER A 66 -3.78 25.49 -16.17
N GLN A 67 -4.87 26.23 -15.95
CA GLN A 67 -4.90 27.43 -15.12
C GLN A 67 -5.32 27.13 -13.67
N ARG A 68 -5.66 25.89 -13.34
CA ARG A 68 -6.12 25.49 -12.01
C ARG A 68 -4.94 25.12 -11.12
N ALA A 69 -5.01 25.55 -9.86
CA ALA A 69 -4.14 25.08 -8.80
C ALA A 69 -4.85 23.95 -8.05
N ILE A 70 -4.28 22.73 -8.06
CA ILE A 70 -4.81 21.59 -7.33
C ILE A 70 -3.74 21.07 -6.38
N ASP A 71 -4.07 21.04 -5.10
CA ASP A 71 -3.19 20.56 -4.04
C ASP A 71 -4.00 19.86 -2.93
N PHE A 72 -3.38 19.64 -1.78
CA PHE A 72 -4.01 19.04 -0.61
C PHE A 72 -3.80 19.94 0.60
N ASP A 73 -4.78 19.96 1.50
CA ASP A 73 -4.63 20.57 2.81
C ASP A 73 -3.83 19.68 3.78
N ASN A 74 -3.63 20.18 5.00
CA ASN A 74 -2.90 19.44 6.05
C ASN A 74 -3.63 18.18 6.54
N HIS A 75 -4.90 18.01 6.18
CA HIS A 75 -5.72 16.85 6.51
C HIS A 75 -5.79 15.84 5.35
N GLY A 76 -5.10 16.11 4.24
CA GLY A 76 -5.11 15.28 3.04
C GLY A 76 -6.39 15.41 2.20
N GLN A 77 -7.16 16.49 2.37
CA GLN A 77 -8.29 16.81 1.52
C GLN A 77 -7.83 17.62 0.31
N VAL A 78 -8.30 17.24 -0.88
CA VAL A 78 -7.94 17.94 -2.12
C VAL A 78 -8.56 19.35 -2.14
N ARG A 79 -7.80 20.33 -2.60
CA ARG A 79 -8.28 21.68 -2.86
C ARG A 79 -8.17 22.01 -4.34
N LEU A 80 -9.12 22.80 -4.82
CA LEU A 80 -9.13 23.40 -6.14
C LEU A 80 -9.12 24.92 -5.95
N ASP A 81 -8.10 25.58 -6.50
CA ASP A 81 -7.86 27.02 -6.39
C ASP A 81 -7.93 27.53 -4.93
N GLY A 82 -7.37 26.74 -4.02
CA GLY A 82 -7.32 27.04 -2.57
C GLY A 82 -8.58 26.67 -1.78
N ALA A 83 -9.68 26.27 -2.44
CA ALA A 83 -10.90 25.83 -1.78
C ALA A 83 -10.94 24.31 -1.62
N VAL A 84 -11.21 23.83 -0.40
CA VAL A 84 -11.42 22.39 -0.12
C VAL A 84 -12.63 21.90 -0.89
N VAL A 85 -12.45 20.78 -1.62
CA VAL A 85 -13.54 20.14 -2.35
C VAL A 85 -14.19 19.06 -1.48
N ASP A 86 -15.51 19.07 -1.39
CA ASP A 86 -16.28 18.12 -0.59
C ASP A 86 -15.97 16.66 -1.01
N PRO A 87 -15.50 15.79 -0.08
CA PRO A 87 -15.27 14.38 -0.34
C PRO A 87 -16.46 13.60 -0.91
N ALA A 88 -17.69 13.97 -0.55
CA ALA A 88 -18.91 13.35 -1.05
C ALA A 88 -19.16 13.71 -2.52
N VAL A 89 -18.89 14.98 -2.90
CA VAL A 89 -19.01 15.45 -4.28
C VAL A 89 -17.99 14.77 -5.18
N LEU A 90 -16.72 14.68 -4.76
CA LEU A 90 -15.65 14.03 -5.51
C LEU A 90 -15.99 12.56 -5.88
N ARG A 91 -16.65 11.85 -4.97
CA ARG A 91 -17.00 10.43 -5.12
C ARG A 91 -18.41 10.21 -5.64
N SER A 92 -19.12 11.29 -5.99
CA SER A 92 -20.49 11.18 -6.50
C SER A 92 -20.55 10.39 -7.81
N PRO A 93 -21.69 9.75 -8.12
CA PRO A 93 -21.92 9.12 -9.42
C PRO A 93 -21.76 10.10 -10.59
N ALA A 94 -22.21 11.36 -10.41
CA ALA A 94 -22.08 12.42 -11.42
C ALA A 94 -20.61 12.72 -11.76
N THR A 95 -19.76 12.96 -10.75
CA THR A 95 -18.32 13.18 -10.97
C THR A 95 -17.65 11.94 -11.56
N THR A 96 -18.01 10.74 -11.07
CA THR A 96 -17.46 9.47 -11.58
C THR A 96 -17.79 9.25 -13.06
N ARG A 97 -18.98 9.64 -13.50
CA ARG A 97 -19.41 9.51 -14.90
C ARG A 97 -18.64 10.44 -15.84
N GLU A 98 -18.24 11.62 -15.38
CA GLU A 98 -17.64 12.65 -16.24
C GLU A 98 -16.11 12.75 -16.11
N ILE A 99 -15.48 11.95 -15.21
CA ILE A 99 -14.04 12.00 -14.94
C ILE A 99 -13.17 11.75 -16.18
N TRP A 100 -13.66 10.94 -17.12
CA TRP A 100 -12.97 10.60 -18.36
C TRP A 100 -12.63 11.84 -19.19
N ARG A 101 -13.43 12.92 -19.13
CA ARG A 101 -13.16 14.17 -19.87
C ARG A 101 -11.83 14.82 -19.50
N ILE A 102 -11.45 14.69 -18.23
CA ILE A 102 -10.15 15.15 -17.73
C ILE A 102 -9.10 14.06 -17.89
N ALA A 103 -9.45 12.82 -17.51
CA ALA A 103 -8.51 11.71 -17.46
C ALA A 103 -8.03 11.24 -18.85
N ASP A 104 -8.82 11.41 -19.90
CA ASP A 104 -8.50 10.99 -21.27
C ASP A 104 -7.90 12.15 -22.09
N ASN A 105 -7.93 13.38 -21.56
CA ASN A 105 -7.37 14.55 -22.22
C ASN A 105 -5.85 14.66 -21.93
N PRO A 106 -4.95 14.48 -22.93
CA PRO A 106 -3.52 14.42 -22.69
C PRO A 106 -2.94 15.69 -22.06
N SER A 107 -3.46 16.87 -22.44
CA SER A 107 -2.99 18.15 -21.90
C SER A 107 -3.42 18.34 -20.45
N CYS A 108 -4.63 17.92 -20.09
CA CYS A 108 -5.06 17.89 -18.69
C CYS A 108 -4.19 16.96 -17.86
N ARG A 109 -3.94 15.73 -18.35
CA ARG A 109 -3.07 14.76 -17.68
C ARG A 109 -1.67 15.31 -17.47
N ALA A 110 -1.05 15.88 -18.50
CA ALA A 110 0.29 16.44 -18.41
C ALA A 110 0.39 17.50 -17.29
N HIS A 111 -0.59 18.39 -17.19
CA HIS A 111 -0.68 19.38 -16.12
C HIS A 111 -0.83 18.73 -14.73
N LEU A 112 -1.77 17.79 -14.59
CA LEU A 112 -2.03 17.11 -13.30
C LEU A 112 -0.84 16.27 -12.84
N VAL A 113 -0.15 15.58 -13.75
CA VAL A 113 1.08 14.84 -13.47
C VAL A 113 2.19 15.79 -13.01
N ALA A 114 2.35 16.94 -13.67
CA ALA A 114 3.34 17.94 -13.26
C ALA A 114 3.06 18.46 -11.85
N LEU A 115 1.79 18.70 -11.49
CA LEU A 115 1.39 19.05 -10.13
C LEU A 115 1.68 17.93 -9.13
N GLN A 116 1.35 16.67 -9.46
CA GLN A 116 1.62 15.51 -8.60
C GLN A 116 3.12 15.34 -8.33
N GLN A 117 3.95 15.46 -9.37
CA GLN A 117 5.40 15.42 -9.27
C GLN A 117 5.95 16.58 -8.43
N ALA A 118 5.43 17.79 -8.62
CA ALA A 118 5.82 18.96 -7.82
C ALA A 118 5.43 18.78 -6.35
N ILE A 119 4.29 18.15 -6.06
CA ILE A 119 3.88 17.81 -4.70
C ILE A 119 4.91 16.85 -4.10
N VAL A 120 5.25 15.75 -4.74
CA VAL A 120 6.07 14.71 -4.06
C VAL A 120 7.58 15.00 -4.06
N ARG A 121 8.02 16.00 -4.84
CA ARG A 121 9.44 16.35 -4.97
C ARG A 121 10.07 16.70 -3.61
N GLY A 122 11.11 15.94 -3.25
CA GLY A 122 11.89 16.17 -2.03
C GLY A 122 11.18 15.78 -0.73
N ARG A 123 10.05 15.06 -0.81
CA ARG A 123 9.25 14.65 0.35
C ARG A 123 9.11 13.14 0.41
N ASP A 124 9.11 12.58 1.62
CA ASP A 124 8.72 11.19 1.84
C ASP A 124 7.19 11.06 1.61
N ALA A 125 6.76 10.20 0.69
CA ALA A 125 5.38 10.17 0.21
C ALA A 125 4.90 8.75 -0.14
N ALA A 126 3.61 8.51 0.04
CA ALA A 126 2.90 7.35 -0.47
C ALA A 126 1.75 7.82 -1.37
N LEU A 127 1.72 7.30 -2.59
CA LEU A 127 0.82 7.74 -3.65
C LEU A 127 0.12 6.55 -4.28
N GLU A 128 -1.18 6.72 -4.55
CA GLU A 128 -1.97 5.73 -5.26
C GLU A 128 -2.48 6.25 -6.59
N GLY A 129 -2.58 5.36 -7.58
CA GLY A 129 -3.05 5.72 -8.91
C GLY A 129 -3.27 4.52 -9.83
N ARG A 130 -3.16 4.80 -11.13
CA ARG A 130 -3.13 3.78 -12.20
C ARG A 130 -1.77 3.74 -12.90
N ASP A 131 -1.07 4.87 -12.92
CA ASP A 131 0.22 5.11 -13.55
C ASP A 131 1.18 5.84 -12.60
N ALA A 132 1.00 5.67 -11.29
CA ALA A 132 1.86 6.26 -10.28
C ALA A 132 3.28 5.68 -10.32
N THR A 133 3.41 4.39 -10.58
CA THR A 133 4.69 3.66 -10.65
C THR A 133 5.43 3.86 -11.97
N THR A 134 4.75 4.32 -13.03
CA THR A 134 5.29 4.42 -14.39
C THR A 134 5.45 5.86 -14.88
N VAL A 135 4.54 6.76 -14.52
CA VAL A 135 4.51 8.15 -15.03
C VAL A 135 4.82 9.16 -13.94
N ILE A 136 4.16 9.06 -12.79
CA ILE A 136 4.27 10.08 -11.73
C ILE A 136 5.58 9.92 -10.97
N CYS A 137 5.91 8.71 -10.54
CA CYS A 137 7.11 8.37 -9.78
C CYS A 137 7.80 7.12 -10.37
N PRO A 138 8.35 7.21 -11.60
CA PRO A 138 9.08 6.11 -12.22
C PRO A 138 10.31 5.69 -11.42
N ASP A 139 10.85 6.55 -10.57
CA ASP A 139 12.00 6.26 -9.69
C ASP A 139 11.58 6.02 -8.23
N ALA A 140 10.31 5.66 -7.97
CA ALA A 140 9.81 5.37 -6.63
C ALA A 140 10.68 4.30 -5.93
N THR A 141 10.99 4.53 -4.65
CA THR A 141 11.76 3.59 -3.82
C THR A 141 11.11 2.21 -3.73
N LEU A 142 9.77 2.20 -3.69
CA LEU A 142 8.96 1.00 -3.74
C LEU A 142 7.80 1.21 -4.70
N LYS A 143 7.70 0.33 -5.70
CA LYS A 143 6.58 0.23 -6.63
C LYS A 143 5.76 -1.00 -6.27
N VAL A 144 4.46 -0.83 -6.10
CA VAL A 144 3.52 -1.91 -5.79
C VAL A 144 2.39 -1.87 -6.80
N TYR A 145 1.99 -3.04 -7.26
CA TYR A 145 0.76 -3.23 -8.01
C TYR A 145 -0.19 -4.09 -7.16
N LEU A 146 -1.23 -3.47 -6.62
CA LEU A 146 -2.27 -4.17 -5.87
C LEU A 146 -3.35 -4.65 -6.82
N ASP A 147 -3.69 -5.92 -6.73
CA ASP A 147 -4.79 -6.51 -7.50
C ASP A 147 -5.77 -7.26 -6.60
N ALA A 148 -6.96 -7.51 -7.14
CA ALA A 148 -7.96 -8.37 -6.56
C ALA A 148 -8.83 -8.94 -7.68
N SER A 149 -9.31 -10.16 -7.51
CA SER A 149 -10.27 -10.73 -8.46
C SER A 149 -11.49 -9.81 -8.62
N PRO A 150 -12.08 -9.70 -9.82
CA PRO A 150 -13.32 -8.97 -10.02
C PRO A 150 -14.42 -9.37 -9.02
N GLU A 151 -14.45 -10.65 -8.65
CA GLU A 151 -15.38 -11.24 -7.68
C GLU A 151 -15.14 -10.71 -6.26
N GLU A 152 -13.89 -10.66 -5.81
CA GLU A 152 -13.53 -10.06 -4.51
C GLU A 152 -13.84 -8.56 -4.47
N ARG A 153 -13.55 -7.84 -5.55
CA ARG A 153 -13.85 -6.40 -5.66
C ARG A 153 -15.35 -6.13 -5.67
N ALA A 154 -16.13 -6.96 -6.35
CA ALA A 154 -17.58 -6.90 -6.32
C ALA A 154 -18.11 -7.16 -4.89
N ARG A 155 -17.60 -8.19 -4.21
CA ARG A 155 -17.96 -8.51 -2.82
C ARG A 155 -17.71 -7.33 -1.87
N ARG A 156 -16.52 -6.72 -1.93
CA ARG A 156 -16.16 -5.54 -1.13
C ARG A 156 -17.11 -4.37 -1.40
N ARG A 157 -17.39 -4.08 -2.67
CA ARG A 157 -18.28 -2.99 -3.08
C ARG A 157 -19.73 -3.20 -2.63
N LEU A 158 -20.24 -4.42 -2.74
CA LEU A 158 -21.59 -4.75 -2.23
C LEU A 158 -21.67 -4.55 -0.71
N ALA A 159 -20.63 -4.97 0.03
CA ALA A 159 -20.57 -4.75 1.47
C ALA A 159 -20.56 -3.24 1.83
N GLU A 160 -19.83 -2.40 1.08
CA GLU A 160 -19.87 -0.94 1.23
C GLU A 160 -21.28 -0.37 1.01
N TRP A 161 -21.99 -0.82 -0.02
CA TRP A 161 -23.36 -0.36 -0.30
C TRP A 161 -24.38 -0.81 0.74
N GLN A 162 -24.29 -2.05 1.19
CA GLN A 162 -25.13 -2.58 2.25
C GLN A 162 -24.93 -1.81 3.56
N ALA A 163 -23.68 -1.53 3.94
CA ALA A 163 -23.35 -0.74 5.12
C ALA A 163 -23.86 0.71 5.00
N GLY A 164 -23.89 1.27 3.78
CA GLY A 164 -24.40 2.61 3.49
C GLY A 164 -25.91 2.70 3.26
N GLY A 165 -26.66 1.59 3.35
CA GLY A 165 -28.10 1.55 3.08
C GLY A 165 -28.48 1.87 1.63
N GLN A 166 -27.56 1.69 0.68
CA GLN A 166 -27.79 1.98 -0.74
C GLN A 166 -28.33 0.74 -1.47
N PRO A 167 -29.22 0.91 -2.46
CA PRO A 167 -29.62 -0.20 -3.32
C PRO A 167 -28.40 -0.72 -4.08
N ALA A 168 -28.13 -2.02 -3.94
CA ALA A 168 -27.00 -2.68 -4.57
C ALA A 168 -27.48 -3.49 -5.80
N PRO A 169 -26.75 -3.44 -6.93
CA PRO A 169 -27.01 -4.29 -8.08
C PRO A 169 -26.73 -5.77 -7.77
N GLU A 170 -27.17 -6.66 -8.65
CA GLU A 170 -26.85 -8.08 -8.53
C GLU A 170 -25.33 -8.32 -8.68
N PHE A 171 -24.82 -9.33 -7.97
CA PHE A 171 -23.40 -9.64 -7.90
C PHE A 171 -22.78 -9.85 -9.29
N ASP A 172 -23.41 -10.67 -10.14
CA ASP A 172 -22.90 -10.97 -11.48
C ASP A 172 -22.89 -9.75 -12.41
N THR A 173 -23.89 -8.86 -12.27
CA THR A 173 -23.92 -7.58 -13.00
C THR A 173 -22.73 -6.71 -12.60
N LEU A 174 -22.47 -6.59 -11.30
CA LEU A 174 -21.35 -5.79 -10.80
C LEU A 174 -19.99 -6.37 -11.23
N VAL A 175 -19.84 -7.69 -11.22
CA VAL A 175 -18.61 -8.35 -11.72
C VAL A 175 -18.39 -8.03 -13.20
N ALA A 176 -19.44 -8.10 -14.02
CA ALA A 176 -19.34 -7.77 -15.44
C ALA A 176 -18.97 -6.29 -15.67
N GLU A 177 -19.58 -5.36 -14.92
CA GLU A 177 -19.25 -3.94 -14.96
C GLU A 177 -17.79 -3.65 -14.56
N LEU A 178 -17.30 -4.34 -13.52
CA LEU A 178 -15.90 -4.20 -13.07
C LEU A 178 -14.92 -4.71 -14.14
N ARG A 179 -15.20 -5.87 -14.75
CA ARG A 179 -14.37 -6.41 -15.84
C ARG A 179 -14.32 -5.48 -17.05
N GLU A 180 -15.46 -4.95 -17.46
CA GLU A 180 -15.52 -4.00 -18.58
C GLU A 180 -14.77 -2.70 -18.26
N ARG A 181 -14.88 -2.24 -17.02
CA ARG A 181 -14.11 -1.08 -16.55
C ARG A 181 -12.60 -1.35 -16.58
N ASP A 182 -12.15 -2.49 -16.09
CA ASP A 182 -10.73 -2.84 -16.09
C ASP A 182 -10.20 -2.93 -17.52
N ARG A 183 -10.96 -3.56 -18.43
CA ARG A 183 -10.62 -3.61 -19.86
C ARG A 183 -10.41 -2.22 -20.43
N ARG A 184 -11.36 -1.29 -20.22
CA ARG A 184 -11.23 0.11 -20.66
C ARG A 184 -10.04 0.82 -20.03
N ASP A 185 -9.77 0.57 -18.76
CA ASP A 185 -8.65 1.21 -18.07
C ASP A 185 -7.29 0.68 -18.55
N MET A 186 -7.22 -0.59 -18.98
CA MET A 186 -6.01 -1.18 -19.55
C MET A 186 -5.78 -0.79 -21.02
N GLU A 187 -6.85 -0.66 -21.81
CA GLU A 187 -6.79 -0.30 -23.24
C GLU A 187 -6.65 1.21 -23.49
N ARG A 188 -6.70 2.03 -22.44
CA ARG A 188 -6.70 3.49 -22.56
C ARG A 188 -5.42 4.00 -23.23
N GLU A 189 -5.53 4.85 -24.24
CA GLU A 189 -4.36 5.39 -24.95
C GLU A 189 -3.43 6.21 -24.03
N SER A 190 -3.97 6.87 -23.00
CA SER A 190 -3.22 7.68 -22.05
C SER A 190 -3.55 7.30 -20.63
N GLY A 191 -2.53 7.05 -19.79
CA GLY A 191 -2.75 6.62 -18.40
C GLY A 191 -3.37 5.23 -18.28
N ALA A 192 -3.05 4.34 -19.23
CA ALA A 192 -3.38 2.93 -19.14
C ALA A 192 -2.94 2.38 -17.79
N LEU A 193 -3.75 1.49 -17.22
CA LEU A 193 -3.34 0.71 -16.07
C LEU A 193 -2.23 -0.26 -16.52
N THR A 194 -0.98 0.14 -16.31
CA THR A 194 0.19 -0.64 -16.69
C THR A 194 0.97 -1.00 -15.44
N ARG A 195 1.26 -2.29 -15.29
CA ARG A 195 2.17 -2.75 -14.23
C ARG A 195 3.60 -2.46 -14.67
N SER A 196 4.35 -1.71 -13.85
CA SER A 196 5.80 -1.60 -14.01
C SER A 196 6.45 -2.97 -13.80
N ASP A 197 7.46 -3.32 -14.61
CA ASP A 197 8.21 -4.59 -14.45
C ASP A 197 8.88 -4.71 -13.07
N GLU A 198 9.20 -3.58 -12.44
CA GLU A 198 9.78 -3.49 -11.10
C GLU A 198 8.74 -3.48 -9.97
N ALA A 199 7.44 -3.38 -10.30
CA ALA A 199 6.39 -3.32 -9.29
C ALA A 199 6.18 -4.70 -8.65
N VAL A 200 6.22 -4.73 -7.33
CA VAL A 200 5.84 -5.92 -6.56
C VAL A 200 4.34 -6.13 -6.72
N PHE A 201 3.96 -7.29 -7.24
CA PHE A 201 2.56 -7.67 -7.42
C PHE A 201 2.01 -8.30 -6.14
N ILE A 202 0.90 -7.76 -5.62
CA ILE A 202 0.22 -8.30 -4.43
C ILE A 202 -1.25 -8.55 -4.79
N LEU A 203 -1.65 -9.82 -4.75
CA LEU A 203 -3.05 -10.21 -4.82
C LEU A 203 -3.68 -10.09 -3.43
N THR A 204 -4.73 -9.28 -3.32
CA THR A 204 -5.37 -8.95 -2.03
C THR A 204 -6.57 -9.85 -1.69
N ASP A 205 -6.87 -10.85 -2.51
CA ASP A 205 -7.95 -11.81 -2.28
C ASP A 205 -7.76 -12.56 -0.97
N GLY A 206 -8.77 -12.54 -0.11
CA GLY A 206 -8.72 -13.19 1.20
C GLY A 206 -7.81 -12.50 2.21
N LEU A 207 -7.14 -11.40 1.85
CA LEU A 207 -6.32 -10.60 2.76
C LEU A 207 -7.13 -9.44 3.34
N SER A 208 -6.96 -9.22 4.63
CA SER A 208 -7.38 -8.00 5.33
C SER A 208 -6.55 -6.79 4.87
N VAL A 209 -7.08 -5.59 5.12
CA VAL A 209 -6.36 -4.34 4.81
C VAL A 209 -5.04 -4.29 5.58
N GLU A 210 -5.07 -4.72 6.85
CA GLU A 210 -3.91 -4.81 7.72
C GLU A 210 -2.84 -5.70 7.10
N GLU A 211 -3.20 -6.89 6.58
CA GLU A 211 -2.27 -7.84 5.93
C GLU A 211 -1.56 -7.22 4.75
N VAL A 212 -2.30 -6.48 3.91
CA VAL A 212 -1.70 -5.81 2.76
C VAL A 212 -0.78 -4.67 3.21
N VAL A 213 -1.21 -3.85 4.18
CA VAL A 213 -0.38 -2.75 4.73
C VAL A 213 0.92 -3.32 5.32
N ALA A 214 0.82 -4.39 6.08
CA ALA A 214 1.94 -5.09 6.67
C ALA A 214 2.95 -5.54 5.61
N GLN A 215 2.50 -6.23 4.56
CA GLN A 215 3.39 -6.67 3.47
C GLN A 215 4.11 -5.49 2.81
N ILE A 216 3.40 -4.39 2.54
CA ILE A 216 4.01 -3.20 1.91
C ILE A 216 5.00 -2.52 2.86
N MET A 217 4.71 -2.42 4.16
CA MET A 217 5.66 -1.90 5.15
C MET A 217 6.94 -2.74 5.19
N ALA A 218 6.83 -4.07 5.05
CA ALA A 218 7.98 -4.97 5.04
C ALA A 218 8.92 -4.63 3.88
N LEU A 219 8.33 -4.49 2.69
CA LEU A 219 9.03 -4.13 1.47
C LEU A 219 9.65 -2.74 1.58
N ALA A 220 8.94 -1.77 2.13
CA ALA A 220 9.46 -0.41 2.32
C ALA A 220 10.70 -0.41 3.22
N ILE A 221 10.68 -1.19 4.30
CA ILE A 221 11.80 -1.33 5.25
C ILE A 221 12.97 -2.08 4.64
N GLN A 222 12.74 -3.11 3.83
CA GLN A 222 13.81 -3.77 3.08
C GLN A 222 14.52 -2.81 2.13
N ARG A 223 13.77 -1.92 1.48
CA ARG A 223 14.31 -0.92 0.55
C ARG A 223 14.99 0.24 1.28
N ARG A 224 14.54 0.61 2.49
CA ARG A 224 15.11 1.72 3.30
C ARG A 224 15.21 1.39 4.80
N PRO A 225 16.09 0.45 5.21
CA PRO A 225 16.13 -0.05 6.58
C PRO A 225 16.54 1.02 7.62
N LEU A 226 17.56 1.83 7.31
CA LEU A 226 18.08 2.85 8.24
C LEU A 226 17.21 4.11 8.34
N GLY A 227 16.35 4.37 7.34
CA GLY A 227 15.47 5.56 7.33
C GLY A 227 14.17 5.33 8.09
N LEU A 228 13.70 4.09 8.14
CA LEU A 228 12.44 3.72 8.78
C LEU A 228 12.62 3.19 10.21
N GLU A 229 13.82 2.75 10.60
CA GLU A 229 14.11 2.29 11.97
C GLU A 229 13.70 3.31 13.04
N ALA A 230 13.81 4.61 12.77
CA ALA A 230 13.34 5.67 13.68
C ALA A 230 11.81 5.87 13.68
N LEU A 231 11.12 5.55 12.58
CA LEU A 231 9.67 5.76 12.40
C LEU A 231 8.85 4.59 12.94
N VAL A 232 9.43 3.39 12.97
CA VAL A 232 8.78 2.17 13.47
C VAL A 232 9.54 1.56 14.66
N ALA A 233 10.45 2.31 15.29
CA ALA A 233 11.29 1.84 16.41
C ALA A 233 10.48 1.16 17.53
N ASP A 234 9.32 1.72 17.85
CA ASP A 234 8.44 1.22 18.92
C ASP A 234 7.59 0.03 18.48
N GLN A 235 7.59 -0.29 17.18
CA GLN A 235 6.75 -1.32 16.55
C GLN A 235 7.58 -2.42 15.91
N VAL A 236 8.91 -2.27 15.82
CA VAL A 236 9.79 -3.20 15.12
C VAL A 236 10.95 -3.62 16.00
N ILE A 237 11.05 -4.93 16.23
CA ILE A 237 12.23 -5.52 16.83
C ILE A 237 13.14 -6.00 15.70
N VAL A 238 14.18 -5.22 15.41
CA VAL A 238 15.22 -5.53 14.43
C VAL A 238 16.37 -6.26 15.14
N GLY A 239 16.72 -7.45 14.65
CA GLY A 239 17.88 -8.20 15.15
C GLY A 239 18.86 -8.52 14.04
N ARG A 240 20.15 -8.61 14.41
CA ARG A 240 21.21 -9.11 13.52
C ARG A 240 21.94 -10.26 14.22
N SER A 241 21.78 -11.48 13.72
CA SER A 241 22.48 -12.62 14.29
C SER A 241 23.96 -12.58 13.91
N ARG A 242 24.85 -12.52 14.92
CA ARG A 242 26.32 -12.50 14.75
C ARG A 242 26.93 -13.91 14.68
N ALA A 243 26.15 -14.96 14.97
CA ALA A 243 26.54 -16.38 14.95
C ALA A 243 25.32 -17.26 14.57
N PRO A 244 25.49 -18.56 14.25
CA PRO A 244 24.34 -19.46 14.07
C PRO A 244 23.58 -19.54 15.39
N GLY A 245 22.32 -19.13 15.40
CA GLY A 245 21.54 -19.02 16.65
C GLY A 245 20.05 -18.96 16.36
N TYR A 246 19.28 -19.65 17.20
CA TYR A 246 17.82 -19.67 17.15
C TYR A 246 17.25 -18.34 17.65
N VAL A 247 16.12 -17.90 17.10
CA VAL A 247 15.37 -16.74 17.60
C VAL A 247 14.10 -17.21 18.32
N ARG A 248 13.91 -16.75 19.57
CA ARG A 248 12.78 -17.11 20.44
C ARG A 248 11.68 -16.05 20.40
N VAL A 249 10.78 -16.10 19.43
CA VAL A 249 9.94 -14.93 19.10
C VAL A 249 8.78 -14.67 20.09
N ALA A 250 8.39 -15.59 20.97
CA ALA A 250 7.36 -15.31 21.98
C ALA A 250 7.43 -16.20 23.22
N GLN A 251 7.20 -15.63 24.41
CA GLN A 251 6.83 -16.38 25.62
C GLN A 251 5.46 -15.87 26.12
N GLY A 252 4.48 -16.77 26.18
CA GLY A 252 3.14 -16.54 26.72
C GLY A 252 2.44 -17.87 27.00
N SER A 253 1.67 -17.93 28.09
CA SER A 253 0.93 -19.12 28.51
C SER A 253 -0.57 -18.84 28.38
N ILE A 254 -1.29 -19.68 27.63
CA ILE A 254 -2.77 -19.66 27.59
C ILE A 254 -3.35 -19.94 28.99
N ALA A 255 -2.57 -20.55 29.90
CA ALA A 255 -3.06 -21.00 31.19
C ALA A 255 -3.07 -19.91 32.29
N ILE A 256 -2.44 -18.74 32.10
CA ILE A 256 -2.33 -17.71 33.16
C ILE A 256 -2.37 -16.27 32.60
N PRO A 257 -3.56 -15.64 32.52
CA PRO A 257 -3.70 -14.19 32.42
C PRO A 257 -3.21 -13.51 33.73
N PRO A 258 -2.57 -12.32 33.70
CA PRO A 258 -2.44 -11.37 32.60
C PRO A 258 -0.97 -11.22 32.15
N ALA A 259 -0.22 -12.31 31.99
CA ALA A 259 1.18 -12.20 31.61
C ALA A 259 1.27 -11.64 30.18
N PRO A 260 1.85 -10.44 29.95
CA PRO A 260 1.99 -9.88 28.62
C PRO A 260 2.89 -10.79 27.79
N TRP A 261 2.51 -11.03 26.53
CA TRP A 261 3.38 -11.70 25.57
C TRP A 261 4.66 -10.88 25.41
N GLN A 262 5.82 -11.49 25.69
CA GLN A 262 7.12 -10.83 25.53
C GLN A 262 7.82 -11.38 24.29
N LEU A 263 8.10 -10.51 23.32
CA LEU A 263 8.99 -10.79 22.20
C LEU A 263 10.44 -10.72 22.70
N GLY A 264 11.23 -11.78 22.53
CA GLY A 264 12.58 -11.85 23.09
C GLY A 264 13.64 -12.39 22.12
N LEU A 265 14.55 -11.54 21.64
CA LEU A 265 15.71 -12.01 20.88
C LEU A 265 16.73 -12.66 21.83
N THR A 266 16.67 -13.97 22.01
CA THR A 266 17.73 -14.70 22.73
C THR A 266 18.67 -15.38 21.75
N ASN A 267 19.98 -15.13 21.87
CA ASN A 267 21.01 -16.00 21.28
C ASN A 267 21.21 -17.17 22.25
N PRO A 268 20.73 -18.40 21.99
CA PRO A 268 20.89 -19.48 22.95
C PRO A 268 22.38 -19.87 23.03
N SER A 269 22.92 -19.92 24.25
CA SER A 269 24.00 -20.85 24.52
C SER A 269 23.43 -22.29 24.50
N PRO A 270 24.22 -23.32 24.15
CA PRO A 270 23.77 -24.71 24.02
C PRO A 270 22.98 -25.25 25.22
N ASP A 271 23.17 -24.65 26.40
CA ASP A 271 22.66 -25.12 27.68
C ASP A 271 21.23 -24.65 28.00
N ARG A 272 20.58 -23.91 27.09
CA ARG A 272 19.24 -23.29 27.29
C ARG A 272 18.09 -23.92 26.49
N LEU A 273 18.28 -25.07 25.84
CA LEU A 273 17.22 -25.77 25.10
C LEU A 273 16.21 -26.44 26.06
N PRO A 274 14.92 -26.02 26.12
CA PRO A 274 13.88 -26.86 26.69
C PRO A 274 13.42 -27.87 25.63
N GLY A 275 13.01 -29.05 26.08
CA GLY A 275 12.85 -30.25 25.27
C GLY A 275 11.88 -30.17 24.07
N ALA A 276 12.16 -31.07 23.12
CA ALA A 276 11.34 -31.57 22.02
C ALA A 276 10.68 -30.52 21.11
N THR A 277 11.44 -30.04 20.13
CA THR A 277 10.92 -29.42 18.91
C THR A 277 10.42 -30.52 17.97
N VAL A 278 9.14 -30.49 17.56
CA VAL A 278 8.51 -31.59 16.78
C VAL A 278 8.45 -31.30 15.28
N ASP A 279 8.77 -30.09 14.82
CA ASP A 279 8.83 -29.80 13.39
C ASP A 279 9.95 -28.82 13.04
N LEU A 280 10.73 -29.18 12.01
CA LEU A 280 11.91 -28.46 11.54
C LEU A 280 11.65 -27.98 10.11
N ALA A 281 11.30 -26.71 9.93
CA ALA A 281 11.36 -26.07 8.62
C ALA A 281 12.82 -25.69 8.32
N ARG A 282 13.49 -26.45 7.46
CA ARG A 282 14.82 -26.07 6.92
C ARG A 282 14.62 -25.18 5.71
N ASN A 283 15.08 -23.94 5.84
CA ASN A 283 15.15 -23.02 4.70
C ASN A 283 16.46 -23.28 3.93
N HIS A 284 16.35 -23.68 2.67
CA HIS A 284 17.49 -23.84 1.78
C HIS A 284 17.71 -22.53 1.01
N GLY A 285 18.43 -21.58 1.61
CA GLY A 285 18.92 -20.39 0.91
C GLY A 285 18.56 -19.06 1.56
N GLY A 286 19.44 -18.56 2.44
CA GLY A 286 19.97 -17.20 2.35
C GLY A 286 19.05 -15.99 2.52
N ARG A 287 19.16 -15.41 3.73
CA ARG A 287 18.83 -14.03 4.20
C ARG A 287 17.38 -13.66 4.15
N GLN A 288 16.79 -13.25 5.28
CA GLN A 288 15.37 -13.03 5.31
C GLN A 288 14.80 -12.05 6.46
N ALA A 289 14.13 -10.86 6.17
CA ALA A 289 13.34 -9.92 7.05
C ALA A 289 11.87 -9.51 6.64
N GLY A 290 10.95 -9.20 7.59
CA GLY A 290 9.59 -8.58 7.36
C GLY A 290 8.48 -8.71 8.46
N VAL A 291 7.18 -8.60 8.11
CA VAL A 291 6.02 -8.10 8.93
C VAL A 291 4.87 -9.07 9.30
N LEU A 292 4.23 -8.82 10.46
CA LEU A 292 3.01 -9.42 11.06
C LEU A 292 1.67 -8.98 10.49
N CYS A 293 0.68 -9.88 10.54
CA CYS A 293 -0.71 -9.50 10.64
C CYS A 293 -1.60 -10.30 11.58
N GLN A 294 -2.50 -9.54 12.19
CA GLN A 294 -3.42 -9.76 13.30
C GLN A 294 -3.36 -11.09 14.09
N GLY A 295 -3.10 -10.97 15.40
CA GLY A 295 -3.36 -11.99 16.42
C GLY A 295 -2.38 -13.18 16.45
N GLN A 296 -1.61 -13.38 15.38
CA GLN A 296 -0.50 -14.33 15.35
C GLN A 296 0.72 -13.60 14.84
N ALA A 297 1.86 -13.88 15.47
CA ALA A 297 3.08 -13.24 15.06
C ALA A 297 3.43 -13.69 13.59
N VAL A 298 4.18 -12.97 12.75
CA VAL A 298 4.63 -13.43 11.41
C VAL A 298 6.10 -13.08 11.27
N LEU A 299 6.89 -14.06 10.88
CA LEU A 299 8.32 -13.92 10.64
C LEU A 299 8.53 -13.62 9.15
N VAL A 300 8.86 -12.38 8.90
CA VAL A 300 9.28 -11.84 7.61
C VAL A 300 10.67 -12.27 7.21
N LEU A 301 10.82 -12.63 5.93
CA LEU A 301 11.94 -13.30 5.39
C LEU A 301 12.29 -12.81 3.92
N ALA A 302 13.29 -11.92 3.71
CA ALA A 302 13.93 -11.28 2.51
C ALA A 302 15.47 -11.44 2.18
N GLY A 303 15.78 -11.94 0.95
CA GLY A 303 17.06 -12.47 0.43
C GLY A 303 18.07 -11.54 -0.28
N ARG A 304 19.28 -12.07 -0.57
CA ARG A 304 20.21 -11.59 -1.63
C ARG A 304 20.42 -12.67 -2.71
N GLY A 305 19.32 -13.23 -3.24
CA GLY A 305 19.34 -14.13 -4.40
C GLY A 305 19.25 -13.37 -5.72
N GLU A 306 19.32 -14.10 -6.85
CA GLU A 306 19.17 -13.53 -8.20
C GLU A 306 17.77 -12.95 -8.46
N ASP A 307 16.77 -13.31 -7.65
CA ASP A 307 15.39 -12.82 -7.75
C ASP A 307 14.84 -12.40 -6.35
N PRO A 308 15.09 -11.16 -5.90
CA PRO A 308 14.78 -10.66 -4.55
C PRO A 308 13.28 -10.42 -4.28
N SER A 309 12.41 -10.86 -5.20
CA SER A 309 10.98 -10.53 -5.29
C SER A 309 10.06 -11.41 -4.45
N TYR A 310 10.55 -12.56 -3.95
CA TYR A 310 9.71 -13.58 -3.32
C TYR A 310 9.68 -13.45 -1.79
N LEU A 311 8.57 -12.92 -1.26
CA LEU A 311 8.26 -12.89 0.16
C LEU A 311 7.65 -14.24 0.59
N LEU A 312 8.25 -14.89 1.59
CA LEU A 312 7.62 -16.00 2.32
C LEU A 312 7.13 -15.44 3.66
N ALA A 313 5.82 -15.24 3.78
CA ALA A 313 5.18 -14.87 5.04
C ALA A 313 4.64 -16.15 5.71
N MET A 314 5.16 -16.48 6.89
CA MET A 314 4.68 -17.63 7.67
C MET A 314 4.03 -17.16 8.97
N PRO A 315 2.81 -17.60 9.29
CA PRO A 315 2.24 -17.38 10.62
C PRO A 315 3.15 -18.03 11.67
N LEU A 316 3.52 -17.25 12.68
CA LEU A 316 4.25 -17.70 13.85
C LEU A 316 3.30 -18.53 14.71
N LEU A 317 3.60 -19.81 14.82
CA LEU A 317 2.87 -20.72 15.68
C LEU A 317 3.30 -20.49 17.15
N PRO A 318 2.36 -20.54 18.12
CA PRO A 318 2.69 -20.48 19.54
C PRO A 318 3.77 -21.53 19.89
N GLN A 319 4.70 -21.17 20.79
CA GLN A 319 5.75 -22.06 21.30
C GLN A 319 6.71 -22.64 20.24
N SER A 320 6.80 -22.01 19.07
CA SER A 320 7.67 -22.47 17.97
C SER A 320 9.00 -21.72 17.91
N TRP A 321 10.05 -22.43 17.51
CA TRP A 321 11.41 -21.90 17.36
C TRP A 321 11.76 -21.75 15.89
N TYR A 322 12.30 -20.59 15.51
CA TYR A 322 12.70 -20.31 14.14
C TYR A 322 14.23 -20.19 14.05
N VAL A 323 14.82 -20.92 13.11
CA VAL A 323 16.26 -20.87 12.84
C VAL A 323 16.52 -19.80 11.80
N ILE A 324 17.28 -18.78 12.17
CA ILE A 324 17.70 -17.70 11.27
C ILE A 324 19.19 -17.85 10.96
N GLU A 325 19.54 -17.83 9.69
CA GLU A 325 20.94 -17.98 9.27
C GLU A 325 21.83 -16.80 9.72
N PRO A 326 23.12 -17.04 10.03
CA PRO A 326 24.08 -15.99 10.36
C PRO A 326 24.15 -14.89 9.30
N GLY A 327 24.23 -13.62 9.72
CA GLY A 327 24.33 -12.48 8.79
C GLY A 327 23.00 -12.05 8.15
N THR A 328 21.90 -12.71 8.51
CA THR A 328 20.54 -12.35 8.10
C THR A 328 20.02 -11.18 8.93
N TRP A 329 19.51 -10.16 8.23
CA TRP A 329 18.64 -9.15 8.82
C TRP A 329 17.25 -9.74 8.96
N HIS A 330 16.62 -9.55 10.11
CA HIS A 330 15.22 -9.88 10.33
C HIS A 330 14.51 -8.70 11.00
N ALA A 331 13.21 -8.62 10.80
CA ALA A 331 12.33 -7.69 11.47
C ALA A 331 11.13 -8.47 11.98
N VAL A 332 10.56 -8.02 13.10
CA VAL A 332 9.30 -8.52 13.64
C VAL A 332 8.47 -7.29 13.99
N PHE A 333 7.22 -7.27 13.55
CA PHE A 333 6.36 -6.09 13.65
C PHE A 333 5.26 -6.33 14.66
N GLN A 334 5.01 -5.40 15.57
CA GLN A 334 3.91 -5.48 16.50
C GLN A 334 2.77 -4.58 16.03
N VAL A 335 1.59 -5.15 15.78
CA VAL A 335 0.39 -4.37 15.45
C VAL A 335 -0.22 -3.83 16.76
N PRO A 336 -0.49 -2.51 16.88
CA PRO A 336 -1.18 -1.97 18.05
C PRO A 336 -2.61 -2.53 18.18
N GLY A 337 -2.99 -2.99 19.38
CA GLY A 337 -4.35 -3.49 19.67
C GLY A 337 -4.53 -5.01 19.64
N THR A 338 -3.46 -5.80 19.46
CA THR A 338 -3.50 -7.27 19.56
C THR A 338 -2.94 -7.78 20.89
N ILE A 339 -3.61 -7.42 21.99
CA ILE A 339 -3.51 -8.10 23.29
C ILE A 339 -4.91 -8.54 23.68
#